data_AF-X1N565-F1
#
_entry.id   AF-X1N565-F1
#
_cell.length_a   1.000
_cell.length_b   1.000
_cell.length_c   1.000
_cell.angle_alpha   90.00
_cell.angle_beta   90.00
_cell.angle_gamma   90.00
#
_symmetry.space_group_name_H-M   'P 1'
#
loop_
_entity.id
_entity.type
_entity.pdbx_description
1 polymer ?
#
loop_
_entity_poly.entity_id
_entity_poly.type
_entity_poly.pdbx_seq_one_letter_code
_entity_poly.pdbx_strand_id
1 'polypeptide(L)'
;DVIYKVRDQIVSYFDCQLLIPWKTEKYLREGRYRRNEIVELEQNKGKATYLTSNPVEIVDLKPGAQDILSCFYYYRTKDIELEKSQHMVVFSDRKNWNLELKAKRKSKINTYLGKIDSILVKPEAEFRGIFFRKAKIQLYFKDDGSKIPVVIAAKRPFFGSITATLIRVKSFSS
;
A
#
# COMPACT_ATOMS: atom_id res chain seq x y z
N ASP A 1 7.41 -27.03 11.38
CA ASP A 1 6.95 -25.85 10.61
C ASP A 1 6.65 -26.19 9.18
N VAL A 2 5.42 -25.95 8.74
CA VAL A 2 5.09 -26.03 7.31
C VAL A 2 5.25 -24.63 6.74
N ILE A 3 6.43 -24.35 6.18
CA ILE A 3 6.67 -23.12 5.43
C ILE A 3 5.91 -23.24 4.11
N TYR A 4 4.73 -22.63 4.02
CA TYR A 4 3.96 -22.58 2.78
C TYR A 4 4.57 -21.55 1.83
N LYS A 5 4.69 -21.90 0.53
CA LYS A 5 5.12 -20.95 -0.50
C LYS A 5 4.04 -19.90 -0.72
N VAL A 6 4.43 -18.62 -0.67
CA VAL A 6 3.61 -17.45 -1.03
C VAL A 6 4.10 -16.94 -2.39
N ARG A 7 3.18 -16.81 -3.35
CA ARG A 7 3.46 -16.33 -4.72
C ARG A 7 2.39 -15.35 -5.16
N ASP A 8 2.30 -14.24 -4.45
CA ASP A 8 1.29 -13.23 -4.73
C ASP A 8 1.81 -12.20 -5.73
N GLN A 9 0.95 -11.81 -6.65
CA GLN A 9 1.19 -10.71 -7.58
C GLN A 9 0.05 -9.71 -7.42
N ILE A 10 0.42 -8.45 -7.16
CA ILE A 10 -0.52 -7.33 -7.12
C ILE A 10 -0.04 -6.30 -8.13
N VAL A 11 -0.94 -5.84 -8.99
CA VAL A 11 -0.68 -4.83 -10.02
C VAL A 11 -1.66 -3.69 -9.82
N SER A 12 -1.17 -2.46 -9.89
CA SER A 12 -1.98 -1.25 -9.89
C SER A 12 -1.65 -0.46 -11.15
N TYR A 13 -2.69 -0.04 -11.86
CA TYR A 13 -2.58 0.82 -13.03
C TYR A 13 -2.86 2.24 -12.55
N PHE A 14 -1.78 3.01 -12.37
CA PHE A 14 -1.80 4.33 -11.74
C PHE A 14 -1.53 5.43 -12.77
N ASP A 15 -2.36 6.48 -12.73
CA ASP A 15 -2.22 7.66 -13.56
C ASP A 15 -1.27 8.67 -12.90
N CYS A 16 -0.14 8.95 -13.54
CA CYS A 16 0.86 9.87 -13.00
C CYS A 16 0.47 11.35 -13.10
N GLN A 17 -0.52 11.71 -13.92
CA GLN A 17 -1.01 13.08 -14.07
C GLN A 17 -2.16 13.35 -13.10
N LEU A 18 -3.13 12.45 -13.07
CA LEU A 18 -4.32 12.57 -12.22
C LEU A 18 -4.08 12.05 -10.79
N LEU A 19 -2.99 11.31 -10.58
CA LEU A 19 -2.58 10.73 -9.30
C LEU A 19 -3.64 9.79 -8.68
N ILE A 20 -4.28 8.99 -9.54
CA ILE A 20 -5.34 8.05 -9.17
C ILE A 20 -5.10 6.67 -9.82
N PRO A 21 -5.51 5.58 -9.17
CA PRO A 21 -5.55 4.27 -9.79
C PRO A 21 -6.82 4.10 -10.64
N TRP A 22 -6.67 3.45 -11.78
CA TRP A 22 -7.78 3.07 -12.68
C TRP A 22 -8.16 1.60 -12.55
N LYS A 23 -7.22 0.75 -12.15
CA LYS A 23 -7.42 -0.71 -12.06
C LYS A 23 -6.46 -1.33 -11.06
N THR A 24 -6.93 -2.35 -10.35
CA THR A 24 -6.10 -3.24 -9.53
C THR A 24 -6.31 -4.68 -9.95
N GLU A 25 -5.23 -5.44 -10.03
CA GLU A 25 -5.27 -6.90 -10.21
C GLU A 25 -4.52 -7.58 -9.06
N LYS A 26 -5.12 -8.63 -8.49
CA LYS A 26 -4.52 -9.45 -7.43
C LYS A 26 -4.58 -10.91 -7.83
N TYR A 27 -3.43 -11.56 -7.90
CA TYR A 27 -3.29 -13.00 -8.11
C TYR A 27 -2.61 -13.58 -6.87
N LEU A 28 -3.41 -14.10 -5.93
CA LEU A 28 -2.93 -14.62 -4.65
C LEU A 28 -2.76 -16.13 -4.73
N ARG A 29 -1.61 -16.63 -4.30
CA ARG A 29 -1.20 -18.05 -4.38
C ARG A 29 -0.44 -18.42 -3.10
N GLU A 30 -1.19 -18.77 -2.06
CA GLU A 30 -0.64 -19.05 -0.72
C GLU A 30 -0.96 -20.49 -0.30
N GLY A 31 0.02 -21.41 -0.35
CA GLY A 31 -0.24 -22.81 -0.02
C GLY A 31 -1.36 -23.42 -0.89
N ARG A 32 -2.53 -23.74 -0.30
CA ARG A 32 -3.74 -24.19 -1.02
C ARG A 32 -4.68 -23.05 -1.43
N TYR A 33 -4.52 -21.86 -0.86
CA TYR A 33 -5.36 -20.71 -1.14
C TYR A 33 -5.03 -20.11 -2.52
N ARG A 34 -6.08 -19.87 -3.30
CA ARG A 34 -6.00 -19.29 -4.65
C ARG A 34 -7.10 -18.25 -4.79
N ARG A 35 -6.74 -17.02 -5.15
CA ARG A 35 -7.71 -15.97 -5.45
C ARG A 35 -7.21 -15.12 -6.61
N ASN A 36 -8.10 -14.83 -7.53
CA ASN A 36 -7.91 -13.80 -8.54
C ASN A 36 -8.94 -12.71 -8.28
N GLU A 37 -8.51 -11.45 -8.28
CA GLU A 37 -9.39 -10.31 -8.14
C GLU A 37 -8.96 -9.24 -9.14
N ILE A 38 -9.88 -8.83 -10.01
CA ILE A 38 -9.69 -7.69 -10.91
C ILE A 38 -10.76 -6.67 -10.56
N VAL A 39 -10.33 -5.44 -10.28
CA VAL A 39 -11.20 -4.33 -9.90
C VAL A 39 -10.90 -3.15 -10.81
N GLU A 40 -11.93 -2.66 -11.49
CA GLU A 40 -11.88 -1.35 -12.16
C GLU A 40 -12.32 -0.28 -11.18
N LEU A 41 -11.54 0.79 -11.07
CA LEU A 41 -11.75 1.91 -10.16
C LEU A 41 -12.21 3.10 -11.01
N GLU A 42 -13.50 3.10 -11.36
CA GLU A 42 -14.12 4.12 -12.22
C GLU A 42 -14.31 5.43 -11.42
N GLN A 43 -13.20 6.15 -11.21
CA GLN A 43 -13.12 7.37 -10.38
C GLN A 43 -14.13 8.44 -10.80
N ASN A 44 -14.36 8.58 -12.11
CA ASN A 44 -15.33 9.51 -12.70
C ASN A 44 -16.80 9.14 -12.38
N LYS A 45 -17.09 7.86 -12.14
CA LYS A 45 -18.42 7.37 -11.78
C LYS A 45 -18.60 7.17 -10.27
N GLY A 46 -17.52 7.26 -9.50
CA GLY A 46 -17.53 6.93 -8.07
C GLY A 46 -17.86 5.46 -7.81
N LYS A 47 -17.44 4.55 -8.69
CA LYS A 47 -17.73 3.11 -8.59
C LYS A 47 -16.48 2.26 -8.71
N ALA A 48 -16.48 1.14 -8.00
CA ALA A 48 -15.50 0.08 -8.14
C ALA A 48 -16.21 -1.21 -8.60
N THR A 49 -15.78 -1.74 -9.75
CA THR A 49 -16.41 -2.89 -10.41
C THR A 49 -15.50 -4.12 -10.30
N TYR A 50 -15.98 -5.17 -9.65
CA TYR A 50 -15.26 -6.42 -9.47
C TYR A 50 -15.53 -7.38 -10.64
N LEU A 51 -14.64 -7.38 -11.63
CA LEU A 51 -14.83 -8.15 -12.87
C LEU A 51 -14.75 -9.67 -12.67
N THR A 52 -14.11 -10.12 -11.60
CA THR A 52 -13.93 -11.55 -11.30
C THR A 52 -14.98 -12.11 -10.33
N SER A 53 -15.93 -11.30 -9.86
CA SER A 53 -17.05 -11.80 -9.07
C SER A 53 -18.16 -12.32 -9.99
N ASN A 54 -18.88 -13.34 -9.54
CA ASN A 54 -20.07 -13.83 -10.21
C ASN A 54 -21.23 -13.92 -9.20
N PRO A 55 -22.27 -13.06 -9.32
CA PRO A 55 -22.42 -12.00 -10.32
C PRO A 55 -21.38 -10.88 -10.19
N VAL A 56 -21.25 -10.06 -11.23
CA VAL A 56 -20.43 -8.84 -11.18
C VAL A 56 -20.92 -7.95 -10.04
N GLU A 57 -20.01 -7.52 -9.19
CA GLU A 57 -20.29 -6.71 -8.02
C GLU A 57 -19.78 -5.29 -8.24
N ILE A 58 -20.61 -4.31 -7.93
CA ILE A 58 -20.29 -2.89 -8.04
C ILE A 58 -20.50 -2.27 -6.66
N VAL A 59 -19.51 -1.53 -6.18
CA VAL A 59 -19.56 -0.84 -4.88
C VAL A 59 -19.14 0.61 -5.02
N ASP A 60 -19.48 1.42 -4.01
CA ASP A 60 -19.12 2.83 -4.01
C ASP A 60 -17.61 3.04 -3.83
N LEU A 61 -17.06 3.96 -4.62
CA LEU A 61 -15.68 4.41 -4.56
C LEU A 61 -15.68 5.89 -4.22
N LYS A 62 -14.99 6.29 -3.14
CA LYS A 62 -14.83 7.70 -2.82
C LYS A 62 -13.91 8.36 -3.85
N PRO A 63 -14.16 9.64 -4.21
CA PRO A 63 -13.29 10.37 -5.13
C PRO A 63 -11.83 10.38 -4.67
N GLY A 64 -10.90 10.08 -5.59
CA GLY A 64 -9.47 10.08 -5.33
C GLY A 64 -8.98 8.93 -4.45
N ALA A 65 -9.84 7.95 -4.15
CA ALA A 65 -9.45 6.78 -3.37
C ALA A 65 -8.33 6.00 -4.07
N GLN A 66 -7.32 5.67 -3.30
CA GLN A 66 -6.15 4.92 -3.75
C GLN A 66 -6.37 3.43 -3.49
N ASP A 67 -5.80 2.55 -4.31
CA ASP A 67 -5.62 1.15 -3.93
C ASP A 67 -4.39 0.97 -3.03
N ILE A 68 -4.14 -0.25 -2.57
CA ILE A 68 -3.03 -0.56 -1.64
C ILE A 68 -1.65 -0.20 -2.22
N LEU A 69 -1.43 -0.31 -3.53
CA LEU A 69 -0.11 -0.04 -4.12
C LEU A 69 0.03 1.43 -4.50
N SER A 70 -0.99 2.00 -5.13
CA SER A 70 -1.04 3.41 -5.53
C SER A 70 -0.92 4.37 -4.35
N CYS A 71 -1.36 3.98 -3.14
CA CYS A 71 -1.18 4.84 -1.95
C CYS A 71 0.30 5.19 -1.70
N PHE A 72 1.24 4.28 -1.98
CA PHE A 72 2.68 4.55 -1.86
C PHE A 72 3.15 5.57 -2.90
N TYR A 73 2.64 5.48 -4.14
CA TYR A 73 3.00 6.40 -5.22
C TYR A 73 2.37 7.78 -5.02
N TYR A 74 1.11 7.83 -4.61
CA TYR A 74 0.42 9.06 -4.25
C TYR A 74 1.10 9.77 -3.07
N TYR A 75 1.51 9.05 -2.03
CA TYR A 75 2.19 9.65 -0.88
C TYR A 75 3.54 10.29 -1.25
N ARG A 76 4.24 9.75 -2.26
CA ARG A 76 5.49 10.33 -2.79
C ARG A 76 5.31 11.70 -3.42
N THR A 77 4.11 12.12 -3.76
CA THR A 77 3.87 13.46 -4.30
C THR A 77 3.58 14.48 -3.20
N LYS A 78 3.55 14.06 -1.93
CA LYS A 78 3.25 14.92 -0.78
C LYS A 78 4.53 15.35 -0.07
N ASP A 79 4.47 16.50 0.57
CA ASP A 79 5.53 16.96 1.47
C ASP A 79 5.45 16.18 2.77
N ILE A 80 6.52 15.47 3.12
CA ILE A 80 6.57 14.66 4.35
C ILE A 80 7.20 15.51 5.44
N GLU A 81 6.35 16.08 6.28
CA GLU A 81 6.77 16.88 7.43
C GLU A 81 6.61 16.11 8.73
N LEU A 82 7.63 16.17 9.61
CA LEU A 82 7.62 15.46 10.89
C LEU A 82 6.49 15.93 11.80
N GLU A 83 5.91 14.99 12.53
CA GLU A 83 4.77 15.15 13.44
C GLU A 83 3.48 15.72 12.82
N LYS A 84 3.46 15.98 11.51
CA LYS A 84 2.25 16.25 10.76
C LYS A 84 1.61 14.95 10.27
N SER A 85 0.28 14.99 10.23
CA SER A 85 -0.54 13.91 9.70
C SER A 85 -1.05 14.27 8.31
N GLN A 86 -1.03 13.29 7.41
CA GLN A 86 -1.67 13.38 6.10
C GLN A 86 -2.77 12.35 5.99
N HIS A 87 -3.83 12.69 5.28
CA HIS A 87 -5.00 11.84 5.14
C HIS A 87 -5.19 11.45 3.68
N MET A 88 -5.59 10.21 3.45
CA MET A 88 -6.06 9.74 2.16
C MET A 88 -7.14 8.69 2.33
N VAL A 89 -7.92 8.47 1.28
CA VAL A 89 -8.84 7.34 1.23
C VAL A 89 -8.15 6.18 0.53
N VAL A 90 -8.21 5.00 1.11
CA VAL A 90 -7.77 3.76 0.49
C VAL A 90 -8.98 2.86 0.26
N PHE A 91 -9.17 2.41 -0.98
CA PHE A 91 -10.17 1.42 -1.33
C PHE A 91 -9.57 0.01 -1.29
N SER A 92 -10.09 -0.83 -0.41
CA SER A 92 -9.74 -2.25 -0.35
C SER A 92 -10.89 -3.05 0.25
N ASP A 93 -11.03 -4.30 -0.18
CA ASP A 93 -12.03 -5.25 0.34
C ASP A 93 -13.44 -4.65 0.34
N ARG A 94 -13.81 -4.04 -0.80
CA ARG A 94 -15.12 -3.40 -1.06
C ARG A 94 -15.44 -2.21 -0.15
N LYS A 95 -14.44 -1.62 0.49
CA LYS A 95 -14.61 -0.55 1.47
C LYS A 95 -13.66 0.61 1.21
N ASN A 96 -14.15 1.81 1.49
CA ASN A 96 -13.37 3.03 1.52
C ASN A 96 -12.88 3.28 2.95
N TRP A 97 -11.56 3.32 3.11
CA TRP A 97 -10.90 3.45 4.40
C TRP A 97 -10.20 4.79 4.51
N ASN A 98 -10.47 5.52 5.58
CA ASN A 98 -9.68 6.70 5.91
C ASN A 98 -8.35 6.24 6.49
N LEU A 99 -7.26 6.66 5.85
CA LEU A 99 -5.90 6.38 6.25
C LEU A 99 -5.24 7.68 6.68
N GLU A 100 -4.84 7.76 7.95
CA GLU A 100 -3.95 8.77 8.48
C GLU A 100 -2.50 8.27 8.38
N LEU A 101 -1.61 9.11 7.88
CA LEU A 101 -0.18 8.84 7.76
C LEU A 101 0.56 9.88 8.58
N LYS A 102 1.18 9.44 9.68
CA LYS A 102 1.95 10.33 10.55
C LYS A 102 3.44 10.08 10.40
N ALA A 103 4.16 11.10 9.91
CA ALA A 103 5.62 11.08 9.89
C ALA A 103 6.15 11.32 11.31
N LYS A 104 7.11 10.50 11.74
CA LYS A 104 7.57 10.48 13.14
C LYS A 104 8.98 10.98 13.31
N ARG A 105 9.92 10.38 12.59
CA ARG A 105 11.33 10.70 12.75
C ARG A 105 12.13 10.34 11.52
N LYS A 106 13.28 11.00 11.38
CA LYS A 106 14.34 10.59 10.47
C LYS A 106 15.21 9.52 11.13
N SER A 107 15.70 8.58 10.34
CA SER A 107 16.61 7.53 10.79
C SER A 107 17.42 6.97 9.63
N LYS A 108 18.67 6.59 9.91
CA LYS A 108 19.49 5.83 8.98
C LYS A 108 19.20 4.33 9.15
N ILE A 109 18.85 3.64 8.07
CA ILE A 109 18.54 2.20 8.07
C ILE A 109 19.48 1.44 7.13
N ASN A 110 19.83 0.20 7.51
CA ASN A 110 20.57 -0.70 6.64
C ASN A 110 19.58 -1.46 5.75
N THR A 111 19.84 -1.48 4.45
CA THR A 111 19.02 -2.19 3.45
C THR A 111 19.93 -2.93 2.47
N TYR A 112 19.34 -3.74 1.59
CA TYR A 112 20.06 -4.37 0.47
C TYR A 112 20.65 -3.35 -0.52
N LEU A 113 20.19 -2.11 -0.48
CA LEU A 113 20.69 -0.98 -1.29
C LEU A 113 21.75 -0.15 -0.54
N GLY A 114 22.20 -0.60 0.64
CA GLY A 114 23.14 0.11 1.50
C GLY A 114 22.46 0.89 2.64
N LYS A 115 23.23 1.79 3.26
CA LYS A 115 22.74 2.68 4.32
C LYS A 115 21.94 3.82 3.71
N ILE A 116 20.69 3.96 4.11
CA ILE A 116 19.76 4.95 3.58
C ILE A 116 19.24 5.84 4.71
N ASP A 117 19.31 7.15 4.51
CA ASP A 117 18.57 8.13 5.31
C ASP A 117 17.07 8.04 4.95
N SER A 118 16.24 7.87 5.97
CA SER A 118 14.82 7.55 5.81
C SER A 118 13.94 8.30 6.80
N ILE A 119 12.69 8.52 6.42
CA ILE A 119 11.63 9.03 7.28
C ILE A 119 10.71 7.85 7.64
N LEU A 120 10.52 7.63 8.95
CA LEU A 120 9.53 6.69 9.46
C LEU A 120 8.15 7.33 9.42
N VAL A 121 7.24 6.69 8.71
CA VAL A 121 5.82 7.02 8.62
C VAL A 121 5.01 5.88 9.21
N LYS A 122 4.04 6.23 10.05
CA LYS A 122 3.10 5.27 10.66
C LYS A 122 1.73 5.46 10.03
N PRO A 123 1.20 4.44 9.34
CA PRO A 123 -0.19 4.42 8.93
C PRO A 123 -1.07 4.06 10.12
N GLU A 124 -2.03 4.90 10.40
CA GLU A 124 -3.13 4.69 11.34
C GLU A 124 -4.41 4.75 10.52
N ALA A 125 -5.10 3.62 10.44
CA ALA A 125 -6.30 3.54 9.64
C ALA A 125 -7.49 3.41 10.59
N GLU A 126 -8.56 4.18 10.35
CA GLU A 126 -9.80 4.12 11.12
C GLU A 126 -10.54 2.80 10.81
N PHE A 127 -10.09 1.68 11.39
CA PHE A 127 -10.65 0.36 11.12
C PHE A 127 -11.36 -0.23 12.35
N ARG A 128 -12.69 -0.35 12.23
CA ARG A 128 -13.49 -1.29 13.02
C ARG A 128 -13.40 -2.75 12.54
N GLY A 129 -12.57 -3.12 11.55
CA GLY A 129 -12.43 -4.54 11.22
C GLY A 129 -11.45 -4.89 10.10
N ILE A 130 -10.52 -5.79 10.48
CA ILE A 130 -9.70 -6.70 9.67
C ILE A 130 -8.40 -6.11 9.09
N PHE A 131 -7.31 -6.83 9.39
CA PHE A 131 -5.88 -6.62 9.09
C PHE A 131 -5.03 -5.74 10.02
N PHE A 132 -5.44 -4.51 10.37
CA PHE A 132 -4.56 -3.60 11.14
C PHE A 132 -4.63 -3.71 12.66
N ARG A 133 -5.63 -4.42 13.23
CA ARG A 133 -5.93 -4.36 14.68
C ARG A 133 -4.84 -4.87 15.64
N LYS A 134 -3.83 -5.61 15.17
CA LYS A 134 -2.77 -6.19 16.05
C LYS A 134 -1.34 -5.91 15.60
N ALA A 135 -1.13 -5.39 14.38
CA ALA A 135 0.21 -5.16 13.84
C ALA A 135 0.50 -3.67 13.76
N LYS A 136 1.59 -3.23 14.41
CA LYS A 136 2.14 -1.89 14.24
C LYS A 136 2.87 -1.87 12.89
N ILE A 137 2.27 -1.21 11.90
CA ILE A 137 2.90 -1.01 10.59
C ILE A 137 3.86 0.18 10.67
N GLN A 138 5.03 0.02 10.07
CA GLN A 138 6.06 1.04 9.93
C GLN A 138 6.49 1.10 8.47
N LEU A 139 6.35 2.26 7.87
CA LEU A 139 6.78 2.54 6.51
C LEU A 139 8.01 3.42 6.57
N TYR A 140 9.08 3.03 5.89
CA TYR A 140 10.29 3.82 5.78
C TYR A 140 10.38 4.33 4.35
N PHE A 141 10.33 5.65 4.20
CA PHE A 141 10.53 6.32 2.92
C PHE A 141 11.92 6.94 2.89
N LYS A 142 12.60 6.91 1.75
CA LYS A 142 13.89 7.59 1.59
C LYS A 142 13.73 9.10 1.87
N ASP A 143 14.66 9.67 2.64
CA ASP A 143 14.66 11.10 2.99
C ASP A 143 15.33 11.93 1.88
N ASP A 144 14.73 11.93 0.70
CA ASP A 144 15.15 12.73 -0.45
C ASP A 144 13.94 13.11 -1.32
N GLY A 145 14.19 13.81 -2.44
CA GLY A 145 13.11 14.23 -3.35
C GLY A 145 12.27 13.06 -3.89
N SER A 146 12.86 11.88 -4.07
CA SER A 146 12.20 10.70 -4.65
C SER A 146 11.19 10.05 -3.71
N LYS A 147 11.44 10.15 -2.39
CA LYS A 147 10.65 9.57 -1.30
C LYS A 147 10.32 8.09 -1.54
N ILE A 148 11.20 7.31 -2.14
CA ILE A 148 10.90 5.90 -2.47
C ILE A 148 10.68 5.10 -1.16
N PRO A 149 9.61 4.28 -1.05
CA PRO A 149 9.44 3.37 0.09
C PRO A 149 10.53 2.29 0.04
N VAL A 150 11.33 2.19 1.10
CA VAL A 150 12.49 1.30 1.19
C VAL A 150 12.27 0.11 2.11
N VAL A 151 11.46 0.26 3.17
CA VAL A 151 11.12 -0.82 4.09
C VAL A 151 9.67 -0.70 4.53
N ILE A 152 8.97 -1.83 4.57
CA ILE A 152 7.66 -2.00 5.18
C ILE A 152 7.81 -3.05 6.28
N ALA A 153 7.52 -2.68 7.52
CA ALA A 153 7.58 -3.60 8.66
C ALA A 153 6.22 -3.70 9.34
N ALA A 154 5.72 -4.91 9.50
CA ALA A 154 4.53 -5.23 10.29
C ALA A 154 4.96 -5.93 11.58
N LYS A 155 4.83 -5.24 12.72
CA LYS A 155 5.24 -5.77 14.03
C LYS A 155 4.03 -6.17 14.85
N ARG A 156 3.90 -7.45 15.17
CA ARG A 156 2.85 -7.94 16.09
C ARG A 156 3.47 -8.23 17.45
N PRO A 157 2.95 -7.67 18.55
CA PRO A 157 3.33 -8.11 19.88
C PRO A 157 3.17 -9.65 19.97
N PHE A 158 4.19 -10.35 20.48
CA PHE A 158 4.20 -11.80 20.73
C PHE A 158 4.30 -12.74 19.51
N PHE A 159 4.20 -12.26 18.27
CA PHE A 159 4.23 -13.10 17.05
C PHE A 159 5.37 -12.76 16.08
N GLY A 160 6.27 -11.86 16.46
CA GLY A 160 7.40 -11.44 15.63
C GLY A 160 7.06 -10.32 14.64
N SER A 161 7.95 -10.14 13.67
CA SER A 161 7.86 -9.07 12.66
C SER A 161 8.00 -9.62 11.26
N ILE A 162 7.12 -9.18 10.36
CA ILE A 162 7.28 -9.38 8.92
C ILE A 162 7.88 -8.10 8.36
N THR A 163 8.97 -8.22 7.60
CA THR A 163 9.64 -7.09 6.97
C THR A 163 9.80 -7.34 5.47
N ALA A 164 9.34 -6.40 4.66
CA ALA A 164 9.65 -6.32 3.25
C ALA A 164 10.66 -5.19 3.03
N THR A 165 11.75 -5.48 2.32
CA THR A 165 12.82 -4.52 2.02
C THR A 165 12.95 -4.39 0.51
N LEU A 166 13.04 -3.14 0.03
CA LEU A 166 13.28 -2.85 -1.37
C LEU A 166 14.65 -3.42 -1.79
N ILE A 167 14.65 -4.31 -2.78
CA ILE A 167 15.86 -4.98 -3.28
C ILE A 167 16.45 -4.30 -4.51
N ARG A 168 15.62 -3.65 -5.33
CA ARG A 168 16.05 -3.05 -6.59
C ARG A 168 15.04 -2.01 -7.08
N VAL A 169 15.57 -0.92 -7.62
CA VAL A 169 14.82 0.03 -8.45
C VAL A 169 15.34 -0.11 -9.88
N LYS A 170 14.43 -0.20 -10.86
CA LYS A 170 14.78 -0.10 -12.28
C LYS A 170 14.10 1.16 -12.81
N SER A 171 14.90 2.10 -13.30
CA SER A 171 14.40 3.22 -14.09
C SER A 171 14.40 2.79 -15.55
N PHE A 172 13.30 3.03 -16.25
CA PHE A 172 13.26 2.94 -17.70
C PHE A 172 13.48 4.36 -18.23
N SER A 173 14.65 4.62 -18.80
CA SER A 173 14.86 5.81 -19.61
C SER A 173 14.09 5.63 -20.90
N SER A 174 13.14 6.53 -21.17
CA SER A 174 12.56 6.74 -22.51
C SER A 174 13.62 7.27 -23.46
#